data_AF-A0A9N8DFK5-F1
#
_entry.id   AF-A0A9N8DFK5-F1
#
_cell.length_a   1.000
_cell.length_b   1.000
_cell.length_c   1.000
_cell.angle_alpha   90.00
_cell.angle_beta   90.00
_cell.angle_gamma   90.00
#
_symmetry.space_group_name_H-M   'P 1'
#
loop_
_entity.id
_entity.type
_entity.pdbx_description
1 polymer ?
#
loop_
_entity_poly.entity_id
_entity_poly.type
_entity_poly.pdbx_seq_one_letter_code
_entity_poly.pdbx_strand_id
1 'polypeptide(L)'
;MTSPGNTDAINSTCSKSASSTIMTDDEFESWMLAEFVKPHGNASLYQEYREIFHLAASAVRKWRQRFHGDPSVWKRLFDKDRVTKEFIEAIPIIQAVFTFFASNDNDSNDNDTASYTVVDLASGKGYLSMLLAELLPPSKVQRFVLMDKAWPTYDQEPQKHHMSKAHIAGDYQDKWPIPLVTSKQDFKKSRQRTLLQDRFFSQGPVILLAVHLCGTLSLKAVDFFNHNTNIVFFALKPCCLPGIIHAKRKEVFQFRHTCTKDNATDSTEPLRCYHSFEAATVCMHGKWNKNVWKGPHRSTLTAYFETWADNLYLGIATEQHDTDTIDTPNQRKDTDDNPPNKPKYRTQTGTMAHKLQKTVAVQTEGGYQNEFLFAQRCPVTPSVWEQLLLQDEEASRLSIVNEDEEEAKIK
;
A
#
# COMPACT_ATOMS: atom_id res chain seq x y z
N MET A 1 65.47 -4.50 -30.16
CA MET A 1 66.28 -4.29 -28.95
C MET A 1 65.54 -3.32 -28.05
N THR A 2 64.72 -3.84 -27.14
CA THR A 2 64.05 -3.07 -26.07
C THR A 2 63.91 -3.99 -24.87
N SER A 3 64.52 -3.57 -23.76
CA SER A 3 64.65 -4.31 -22.51
C SER A 3 63.35 -4.38 -21.70
N PRO A 4 63.20 -5.37 -20.80
CA PRO A 4 62.08 -5.48 -19.87
C PRO A 4 62.39 -4.76 -18.56
N GLY A 5 61.42 -3.98 -18.06
CA GLY A 5 61.45 -3.37 -16.73
C GLY A 5 60.40 -4.00 -15.84
N ASN A 6 60.85 -4.94 -15.01
CA ASN A 6 60.09 -5.62 -13.96
C ASN A 6 60.12 -4.75 -12.69
N THR A 7 58.97 -4.41 -12.12
CA THR A 7 58.90 -3.86 -10.76
C THR A 7 57.81 -4.58 -9.97
N ASP A 8 58.28 -5.41 -9.04
CA ASP A 8 57.52 -6.13 -8.04
C ASP A 8 56.79 -5.15 -7.11
N ALA A 9 55.45 -5.18 -7.14
CA ALA A 9 54.61 -4.49 -6.19
C ALA A 9 54.46 -5.36 -4.92
N ILE A 10 55.07 -4.87 -3.84
CA ILE A 10 55.01 -5.42 -2.49
C ILE A 10 53.56 -5.37 -1.99
N ASN A 11 52.95 -6.54 -1.84
CA ASN A 11 51.65 -6.72 -1.17
C ASN A 11 51.80 -6.39 0.32
N SER A 12 51.43 -5.18 0.71
CA SER A 12 51.21 -4.79 2.10
C SER A 12 49.80 -5.22 2.52
N THR A 13 49.70 -6.44 3.05
CA THR A 13 48.51 -6.92 3.76
C THR A 13 48.37 -6.20 5.09
N CYS A 14 47.63 -5.09 5.08
CA CYS A 14 47.16 -4.40 6.28
C CYS A 14 45.98 -5.21 6.87
N SER A 15 46.30 -6.18 7.71
CA SER A 15 45.34 -6.91 8.55
C SER A 15 44.79 -5.97 9.63
N LYS A 16 43.78 -5.16 9.30
CA LYS A 16 42.96 -4.45 10.29
C LYS A 16 41.94 -5.42 10.88
N SER A 17 42.33 -6.13 11.93
CA SER A 17 41.39 -6.79 12.86
C SER A 17 40.71 -5.72 13.72
N ALA A 18 39.79 -4.97 13.11
CA ALA A 18 38.84 -4.19 13.89
C ALA A 18 37.84 -5.19 14.49
N SER A 19 38.00 -5.49 15.78
CA SER A 19 37.01 -6.17 16.58
C SER A 19 35.74 -5.30 16.60
N SER A 20 34.88 -5.46 15.60
CA SER A 20 33.57 -4.82 15.60
C SER A 20 32.79 -5.47 16.74
N THR A 21 32.63 -4.76 17.85
CA THR A 21 31.76 -5.18 18.94
C THR A 21 30.40 -5.55 18.35
N ILE A 22 30.00 -6.81 18.53
CA ILE A 22 28.71 -7.30 18.04
C ILE A 22 27.64 -6.58 18.86
N MET A 23 26.87 -5.72 18.22
CA MET A 23 25.73 -5.02 18.82
C MET A 23 24.69 -6.03 19.31
N THR A 24 24.22 -5.89 20.55
CA THR A 24 23.09 -6.65 21.09
C THR A 24 21.80 -6.35 20.34
N ASP A 25 20.74 -7.12 20.55
CA ASP A 25 19.46 -6.87 19.88
C ASP A 25 18.76 -5.60 20.38
N ASP A 26 18.90 -5.26 21.66
CA ASP A 26 18.31 -4.05 22.24
C ASP A 26 19.07 -2.78 21.80
N GLU A 27 20.39 -2.86 21.68
CA GLU A 27 21.20 -1.81 21.08
C GLU A 27 20.83 -1.62 19.59
N PHE A 28 20.54 -2.71 18.87
CA PHE A 28 20.12 -2.66 17.47
C PHE A 28 18.74 -2.05 17.29
N GLU A 29 17.77 -2.37 18.16
CA GLU A 29 16.44 -1.73 18.15
C GLU A 29 16.55 -0.23 18.44
N SER A 30 17.33 0.15 19.46
CA SER A 30 17.58 1.55 19.80
C SER A 30 18.25 2.31 18.66
N TRP A 31 19.23 1.68 18.01
CA TRP A 31 19.90 2.24 16.84
C TRP A 31 18.96 2.37 15.64
N MET A 32 18.14 1.36 15.36
CA MET A 32 17.15 1.42 14.27
C MET A 32 16.12 2.52 14.48
N LEU A 33 15.61 2.68 15.71
CA LEU A 33 14.71 3.78 16.05
C LEU A 33 15.38 5.14 15.79
N ALA A 34 16.63 5.32 16.23
CA ALA A 34 17.37 6.54 15.97
C ALA A 34 17.55 6.79 14.46
N GLU A 35 17.81 5.75 13.67
CA GLU A 35 17.95 5.85 12.21
C GLU A 35 16.61 6.10 11.49
N PHE A 36 15.48 5.70 12.05
CA PHE A 36 14.17 6.13 11.54
C PHE A 36 13.91 7.61 11.81
N VAL A 37 14.30 8.12 12.97
CA VAL A 37 14.06 9.52 13.38
C VAL A 37 15.03 10.51 12.73
N LYS A 38 16.28 10.09 12.47
CA LYS A 38 17.39 10.96 12.05
C LYS A 38 17.23 11.71 10.72
N PRO A 39 16.65 11.14 9.63
CA PRO A 39 16.59 11.83 8.34
C PRO A 39 15.88 13.19 8.45
N HIS A 40 16.41 14.21 7.74
CA HIS A 40 15.85 15.55 7.74
C HIS A 40 14.36 15.53 7.32
N GLY A 41 13.49 15.93 8.23
CA GLY A 41 12.02 15.92 8.03
C GLY A 41 11.27 14.82 8.76
N ASN A 42 11.95 13.81 9.33
CA ASN A 42 11.26 12.73 10.04
C ASN A 42 10.88 13.07 11.50
N ALA A 43 11.40 14.16 12.05
CA ALA A 43 11.09 14.55 13.43
C ALA A 43 9.59 14.84 13.64
N SER A 44 8.94 15.50 12.68
CA SER A 44 7.49 15.73 12.71
C SER A 44 6.71 14.42 12.55
N LEU A 45 7.12 13.56 11.62
CA LEU A 45 6.52 12.23 11.46
C LEU A 45 6.67 11.38 12.73
N TYR A 46 7.81 11.47 13.41
CA TYR A 46 8.01 10.76 14.67
C TYR A 46 7.12 11.29 15.78
N GLN A 47 6.87 12.60 15.83
CA GLN A 47 5.91 13.17 16.78
C GLN A 47 4.49 12.68 16.50
N GLU A 48 4.07 12.69 15.24
CA GLU A 48 2.72 12.28 14.81
C GLU A 48 2.48 10.76 14.91
N TYR A 49 3.48 9.95 14.61
CA TYR A 49 3.38 8.48 14.51
C TYR A 49 4.30 7.76 15.50
N ARG A 50 4.53 8.35 16.68
CA ARG A 50 5.53 7.88 17.65
C ARG A 50 5.45 6.38 17.92
N GLU A 51 4.28 5.86 18.26
CA GLU A 51 4.08 4.45 18.57
C GLU A 51 4.53 3.54 17.40
N ILE A 52 4.17 3.90 16.17
CA ILE A 52 4.51 3.13 14.97
C ILE A 52 6.02 3.09 14.73
N PHE A 53 6.77 4.15 15.04
CA PHE A 53 8.24 4.14 14.96
C PHE A 53 8.86 3.12 15.94
N HIS A 54 8.37 3.08 17.18
CA HIS A 54 8.83 2.12 18.19
C HIS A 54 8.48 0.69 17.79
N LEU A 55 7.23 0.45 17.38
CA LEU A 55 6.78 -0.88 16.92
C LEU A 55 7.57 -1.36 15.70
N ALA A 56 7.85 -0.48 14.74
CA ALA A 56 8.64 -0.82 13.56
C ALA A 56 10.09 -1.16 13.92
N ALA A 57 10.74 -0.42 14.83
CA ALA A 57 12.10 -0.73 15.27
C ALA A 57 12.15 -2.12 15.93
N SER A 58 11.16 -2.43 16.78
CA SER A 58 11.05 -3.75 17.41
C SER A 58 10.77 -4.87 16.39
N ALA A 59 9.94 -4.62 15.39
CA ALA A 59 9.71 -5.58 14.30
C ALA A 59 11.00 -5.87 13.51
N VAL A 60 11.80 -4.85 13.20
CA VAL A 60 13.08 -5.04 12.49
C VAL A 60 14.10 -5.77 13.37
N ARG A 61 14.10 -5.58 14.69
CA ARG A 61 14.88 -6.43 15.63
C ARG A 61 14.47 -7.89 15.55
N LYS A 62 13.17 -8.20 15.51
CA LYS A 62 12.69 -9.59 15.31
C LYS A 62 13.14 -10.17 13.98
N TRP A 63 13.16 -9.36 12.90
CA TRP A 63 13.72 -9.80 11.62
C TRP A 63 15.21 -10.12 11.74
N ARG A 64 15.99 -9.30 12.47
CA ARG A 64 17.39 -9.60 12.74
C ARG A 64 17.53 -10.93 13.46
N GLN A 65 16.79 -11.16 14.54
CA GLN A 65 16.80 -12.43 15.27
C GLN A 65 16.47 -13.63 14.36
N ARG A 66 15.49 -13.46 13.47
CA ARG A 66 15.05 -14.50 12.54
C ARG A 66 16.09 -14.79 11.45
N PHE A 67 16.72 -13.76 10.88
CA PHE A 67 17.49 -13.89 9.63
C PHE A 67 19.01 -13.74 9.79
N HIS A 68 19.51 -13.17 10.88
CA HIS A 68 20.94 -12.88 11.03
C HIS A 68 21.82 -14.16 11.02
N GLY A 69 21.26 -15.30 11.39
CA GLY A 69 21.90 -16.62 11.24
C GLY A 69 22.08 -17.09 9.79
N ASP A 70 21.39 -16.46 8.83
CA ASP A 70 21.58 -16.64 7.39
C ASP A 70 22.07 -15.32 6.77
N PRO A 71 23.40 -15.12 6.66
CA PRO A 71 23.97 -13.88 6.14
C PRO A 71 23.53 -13.54 4.70
N SER A 72 23.18 -14.55 3.89
CA SER A 72 22.74 -14.34 2.50
C SER A 72 21.34 -13.73 2.45
N VAL A 73 20.42 -14.26 3.27
CA VAL A 73 19.06 -13.70 3.40
C VAL A 73 19.13 -12.33 4.06
N TRP A 74 19.84 -12.20 5.18
CA TRP A 74 19.93 -10.93 5.91
C TRP A 74 20.53 -9.81 5.05
N LYS A 75 21.67 -10.03 4.38
CA LYS A 75 22.29 -9.02 3.50
C LYS A 75 21.39 -8.58 2.35
N ARG A 76 20.51 -9.46 1.88
CA ARG A 76 19.55 -9.14 0.80
C ARG A 76 18.36 -8.34 1.32
N LEU A 77 17.91 -8.66 2.53
CA LEU A 77 16.73 -8.10 3.15
C LEU A 77 17.01 -6.78 3.84
N PHE A 78 18.09 -6.70 4.60
CA PHE A 78 18.42 -5.55 5.42
C PHE A 78 19.47 -4.67 4.74
N ASP A 79 19.03 -3.46 4.44
CA ASP A 79 19.84 -2.32 4.05
C ASP A 79 19.20 -1.14 4.75
N LYS A 80 19.95 -0.47 5.64
CA LYS A 80 19.41 0.55 6.55
C LYS A 80 18.59 1.59 5.81
N ASP A 81 19.17 2.20 4.76
CA ASP A 81 18.53 3.29 4.04
C ASP A 81 17.30 2.81 3.28
N ARG A 82 17.33 1.60 2.73
CA ARG A 82 16.14 1.00 2.12
C ARG A 82 15.05 0.72 3.15
N VAL A 83 15.37 0.08 4.28
CA VAL A 83 14.37 -0.25 5.32
C VAL A 83 13.74 1.03 5.87
N THR A 84 14.56 2.05 6.18
CA THR A 84 14.08 3.36 6.61
C THR A 84 13.17 3.97 5.55
N LYS A 85 13.59 4.01 4.28
CA LYS A 85 12.78 4.57 3.21
C LYS A 85 11.42 3.88 3.08
N GLU A 86 11.41 2.55 2.98
CA GLU A 86 10.20 1.76 2.79
C GLU A 86 9.26 1.88 3.99
N PHE A 87 9.81 1.97 5.21
CA PHE A 87 9.05 2.26 6.42
C PHE A 87 8.42 3.66 6.37
N ILE A 88 9.23 4.71 6.25
CA ILE A 88 8.77 6.11 6.26
C ILE A 88 7.68 6.34 5.21
N GLU A 89 7.87 5.78 4.03
CA GLU A 89 6.92 5.92 2.94
C GLU A 89 5.56 5.24 3.20
N ALA A 90 5.50 4.27 4.12
CA ALA A 90 4.30 3.50 4.43
C ALA A 90 3.66 3.82 5.79
N ILE A 91 4.27 4.69 6.62
CA ILE A 91 3.82 4.98 7.98
C ILE A 91 2.31 5.28 8.09
N PRO A 92 1.72 6.22 7.30
CA PRO A 92 0.30 6.53 7.45
C PRO A 92 -0.61 5.32 7.19
N ILE A 93 -0.18 4.43 6.29
CA ILE A 93 -0.90 3.20 5.96
C ILE A 93 -0.74 2.18 7.09
N ILE A 94 0.46 2.04 7.66
CA ILE A 94 0.71 1.16 8.80
C ILE A 94 -0.16 1.59 9.98
N GLN A 95 -0.20 2.90 10.29
CA GLN A 95 -1.05 3.45 11.35
C GLN A 95 -2.52 3.14 11.10
N ALA A 96 -3.05 3.45 9.91
CA ALA A 96 -4.47 3.25 9.62
C ALA A 96 -4.88 1.78 9.73
N VAL A 97 -4.04 0.85 9.24
CA VAL A 97 -4.29 -0.59 9.37
C VAL A 97 -4.18 -1.04 10.83
N PHE A 98 -3.18 -0.57 11.57
CA PHE A 98 -3.04 -0.90 12.99
C PHE A 98 -4.28 -0.47 13.79
N THR A 99 -4.75 0.76 13.59
CA THR A 99 -5.96 1.30 14.23
C THR A 99 -7.21 0.52 13.83
N PHE A 100 -7.33 0.12 12.56
CA PHE A 100 -8.44 -0.70 12.08
C PHE A 100 -8.58 -1.99 12.90
N PHE A 101 -7.47 -2.71 13.12
CA PHE A 101 -7.49 -3.96 13.86
C PHE A 101 -7.71 -3.77 15.37
N ALA A 102 -7.04 -2.79 15.98
CA ALA A 102 -7.13 -2.50 17.40
C ALA A 102 -8.55 -2.09 17.83
N SER A 103 -9.28 -1.42 16.95
CA SER A 103 -10.63 -0.95 17.25
C SER A 103 -11.66 -2.07 17.20
N ASN A 104 -11.48 -2.99 16.26
CA ASN A 104 -12.32 -4.17 16.16
C ASN A 104 -12.01 -5.22 17.26
N ASP A 105 -10.98 -5.03 18.11
CA ASP A 105 -10.67 -5.94 19.24
C ASP A 105 -11.65 -5.77 20.40
N ASN A 106 -12.23 -4.58 20.56
CA ASN A 106 -13.07 -4.25 21.71
C ASN A 106 -14.53 -4.72 21.57
N ASP A 107 -14.98 -5.07 20.36
CA ASP A 107 -16.40 -5.31 20.07
C ASP A 107 -16.80 -6.80 20.06
N SER A 108 -15.85 -7.74 20.13
CA SER A 108 -16.15 -9.17 19.93
C SER A 108 -16.47 -9.91 21.23
N ASN A 109 -17.75 -9.89 21.63
CA ASN A 109 -18.38 -10.97 22.41
C ASN A 109 -18.79 -12.17 21.52
N ASP A 110 -18.47 -12.14 20.22
CA ASP A 110 -19.01 -13.08 19.24
C ASP A 110 -17.95 -14.10 18.79
N ASN A 111 -18.34 -15.38 18.79
CA ASN A 111 -17.49 -16.54 18.52
C ASN A 111 -17.06 -16.67 17.03
N ASP A 112 -17.39 -15.70 16.18
CA ASP A 112 -17.18 -15.74 14.73
C ASP A 112 -16.30 -14.56 14.29
N THR A 113 -15.04 -14.54 14.78
CA THR A 113 -14.07 -13.51 14.38
C THR A 113 -13.64 -13.75 12.94
N ALA A 114 -14.27 -13.01 12.01
CA ALA A 114 -13.88 -13.03 10.61
C ALA A 114 -12.38 -12.72 10.46
N SER A 115 -11.65 -13.64 9.82
CA SER A 115 -10.23 -13.47 9.55
C SER A 115 -10.03 -12.80 8.19
N TYR A 116 -9.23 -11.74 8.15
CA TYR A 116 -9.00 -10.92 6.96
C TYR A 116 -7.86 -11.49 6.12
N THR A 117 -8.01 -11.45 4.79
CA THR A 117 -6.87 -11.57 3.87
C THR A 117 -6.36 -10.17 3.53
N VAL A 118 -5.07 -9.92 3.75
CA VAL A 118 -4.44 -8.64 3.35
C VAL A 118 -3.73 -8.82 2.02
N VAL A 119 -4.06 -8.00 1.03
CA VAL A 119 -3.43 -8.02 -0.31
C VAL A 119 -2.55 -6.79 -0.48
N ASP A 120 -1.26 -7.00 -0.72
CA ASP A 120 -0.25 -5.95 -0.91
C ASP A 120 0.16 -5.86 -2.39
N LEU A 121 -0.35 -4.85 -3.09
CA LEU A 121 -0.11 -4.64 -4.52
C LEU A 121 1.22 -3.93 -4.77
N ALA A 122 2.01 -4.46 -5.72
CA ALA A 122 3.37 -4.02 -6.00
C ALA A 122 4.25 -4.04 -4.75
N SER A 123 4.11 -5.10 -3.95
CA SER A 123 4.75 -5.26 -2.65
C SER A 123 6.27 -5.17 -2.66
N GLY A 124 6.91 -5.24 -3.84
CA GLY A 124 8.37 -5.33 -3.95
C GLY A 124 8.90 -6.50 -3.13
N LYS A 125 9.80 -6.25 -2.19
CA LYS A 125 10.34 -7.26 -1.26
C LYS A 125 9.41 -7.64 -0.11
N GLY A 126 8.29 -6.93 0.06
CA GLY A 126 7.30 -7.20 1.08
C GLY A 126 7.50 -6.47 2.40
N TYR A 127 8.27 -5.37 2.44
CA TYR A 127 8.58 -4.67 3.70
C TYR A 127 7.31 -4.25 4.47
N LEU A 128 6.31 -3.69 3.77
CA LEU A 128 5.02 -3.33 4.37
C LEU A 128 4.34 -4.56 4.98
N SER A 129 4.13 -5.62 4.19
CA SER A 129 3.51 -6.86 4.66
C SER A 129 4.29 -7.51 5.82
N MET A 130 5.62 -7.49 5.78
CA MET A 130 6.46 -8.04 6.85
C MET A 130 6.38 -7.24 8.13
N LEU A 131 6.27 -5.90 8.05
CA LEU A 131 6.07 -5.06 9.23
C LEU A 131 4.70 -5.39 9.83
N LEU A 132 3.64 -5.30 9.03
CA LEU A 132 2.29 -5.57 9.50
C LEU A 132 2.13 -7.00 10.06
N ALA A 133 2.82 -8.00 9.51
CA ALA A 133 2.81 -9.36 10.04
C ALA A 133 3.42 -9.50 11.46
N GLU A 134 4.27 -8.55 11.87
CA GLU A 134 4.82 -8.49 13.24
C GLU A 134 3.98 -7.64 14.19
N LEU A 135 3.16 -6.74 13.64
CA LEU A 135 2.41 -5.72 14.37
C LEU A 135 0.95 -6.11 14.62
N LEU A 136 0.33 -6.85 13.68
CA LEU A 136 -1.10 -7.16 13.72
C LEU A 136 -1.42 -8.45 14.50
N PRO A 137 -2.63 -8.57 15.09
CA PRO A 137 -3.04 -9.77 15.82
C PRO A 137 -3.19 -10.99 14.89
N PRO A 138 -2.44 -12.09 15.10
CA PRO A 138 -2.52 -13.27 14.23
C PRO A 138 -3.88 -13.94 14.15
N SER A 139 -4.71 -13.81 15.20
CA SER A 139 -6.07 -14.34 15.23
C SER A 139 -7.00 -13.67 14.22
N LYS A 140 -6.70 -12.43 13.79
CA LYS A 140 -7.57 -11.65 12.90
C LYS A 140 -7.09 -11.61 11.46
N VAL A 141 -5.83 -11.95 11.19
CA VAL A 141 -5.29 -11.91 9.84
C VAL A 141 -4.95 -13.31 9.39
N GLN A 142 -5.66 -13.79 8.38
CA GLN A 142 -5.45 -15.13 7.85
C GLN A 142 -4.08 -15.26 7.20
N ARG A 143 -3.70 -14.24 6.41
CA ARG A 143 -2.46 -14.18 5.62
C ARG A 143 -2.28 -12.82 4.96
N PHE A 144 -1.04 -12.55 4.56
CA PHE A 144 -0.70 -11.52 3.58
C PHE A 144 -0.42 -12.16 2.21
N VAL A 145 -0.94 -11.53 1.16
CA VAL A 145 -0.69 -11.90 -0.24
C VAL A 145 0.15 -10.80 -0.89
N LEU A 146 1.43 -11.08 -1.08
CA LEU A 146 2.41 -10.19 -1.68
C LEU A 146 2.36 -10.31 -3.20
N MET A 147 1.86 -9.28 -3.88
CA MET A 147 1.66 -9.30 -5.33
C MET A 147 2.65 -8.40 -6.05
N ASP A 148 3.49 -8.99 -6.90
CA ASP A 148 4.43 -8.25 -7.75
C ASP A 148 4.74 -9.06 -9.00
N LYS A 149 5.07 -8.38 -10.10
CA LYS A 149 5.49 -9.04 -11.35
C LYS A 149 6.81 -9.81 -11.20
N ALA A 150 7.64 -9.42 -10.24
CA ALA A 150 8.94 -10.00 -9.98
C ALA A 150 8.87 -11.24 -9.08
N TRP A 151 7.79 -11.44 -8.33
CA TRP A 151 7.65 -12.65 -7.52
C TRP A 151 7.49 -13.91 -8.39
N PRO A 152 7.90 -15.08 -7.89
CA PRO A 152 7.35 -16.35 -8.34
C PRO A 152 5.95 -16.55 -7.73
N THR A 153 5.10 -17.29 -8.42
CA THR A 153 3.87 -17.81 -7.80
C THR A 153 4.28 -18.73 -6.64
N TYR A 154 3.56 -18.67 -5.52
CA TYR A 154 3.86 -19.41 -4.29
C TYR A 154 4.30 -20.87 -4.52
N ASP A 155 3.48 -21.62 -5.26
CA ASP A 155 3.68 -23.05 -5.57
C ASP A 155 4.61 -23.33 -6.77
N GLN A 156 5.31 -22.31 -7.27
CA GLN A 156 6.18 -22.43 -8.44
C GLN A 156 7.64 -22.23 -8.06
N GLU A 157 8.51 -22.96 -8.76
CA GLU A 157 9.96 -22.79 -8.67
C GLU A 157 10.38 -21.41 -9.20
N PRO A 158 11.20 -20.65 -8.46
CA PRO A 158 11.69 -19.35 -8.92
C PRO A 158 12.56 -19.46 -10.18
N GLN A 159 12.32 -18.58 -11.13
CA GLN A 159 13.16 -18.37 -12.31
C GLN A 159 14.25 -17.35 -12.00
N LYS A 160 15.34 -17.32 -12.80
CA LYS A 160 16.51 -16.45 -12.55
C LYS A 160 16.20 -14.95 -12.46
N HIS A 161 15.15 -14.48 -13.14
CA HIS A 161 14.72 -13.08 -13.13
C HIS A 161 13.73 -12.75 -12.00
N HIS A 162 13.30 -13.76 -11.24
CA HIS A 162 12.41 -13.56 -10.12
C HIS A 162 13.15 -13.05 -8.90
N MET A 163 12.40 -12.32 -8.09
CA MET A 163 12.81 -11.99 -6.74
C MET A 163 12.87 -13.26 -5.90
N SER A 164 13.93 -13.37 -5.09
CA SER A 164 14.07 -14.47 -4.14
C SER A 164 12.96 -14.43 -3.09
N LYS A 165 12.24 -15.55 -2.91
CA LYS A 165 11.27 -15.77 -1.83
C LYS A 165 11.89 -16.33 -0.52
N ALA A 166 13.22 -16.39 -0.42
CA ALA A 166 13.91 -17.06 0.69
C ALA A 166 13.59 -16.53 2.09
N HIS A 167 13.22 -15.25 2.26
CA HIS A 167 12.82 -14.71 3.58
C HIS A 167 11.34 -14.97 3.93
N ILE A 168 10.58 -15.57 3.01
CA ILE A 168 9.14 -15.79 3.10
C ILE A 168 8.80 -17.27 3.09
N ALA A 169 9.46 -18.07 2.24
CA ALA A 169 9.17 -19.48 2.01
C ALA A 169 10.31 -20.39 2.52
N GLY A 170 10.07 -21.70 2.48
CA GLY A 170 11.04 -22.69 2.96
C GLY A 170 11.18 -22.62 4.47
N ASP A 171 12.42 -22.52 4.98
CA ASP A 171 12.74 -22.52 6.41
C ASP A 171 12.11 -21.38 7.23
N TYR A 172 11.50 -20.39 6.56
CA TYR A 172 10.88 -19.23 7.19
C TYR A 172 9.36 -19.17 7.06
N GLN A 173 8.75 -20.08 6.30
CA GLN A 173 7.32 -20.07 6.01
C GLN A 173 6.46 -20.04 7.28
N ASP A 174 6.80 -20.89 8.24
CA ASP A 174 6.06 -21.04 9.50
C ASP A 174 6.67 -20.22 10.65
N LYS A 175 7.67 -19.36 10.36
CA LYS A 175 8.33 -18.49 11.35
C LYS A 175 7.74 -17.09 11.44
N TRP A 176 6.82 -16.76 10.54
CA TRP A 176 6.09 -15.50 10.56
C TRP A 176 4.87 -15.60 11.47
N PRO A 177 4.57 -14.57 12.30
CA PRO A 177 3.38 -14.61 13.15
C PRO A 177 2.08 -14.71 12.34
N ILE A 178 2.07 -14.08 11.16
CA ILE A 178 0.99 -14.19 10.17
C ILE A 178 1.60 -14.71 8.86
N PRO A 179 1.00 -15.74 8.21
CA PRO A 179 1.53 -16.31 6.98
C PRO A 179 1.70 -15.27 5.86
N LEU A 180 2.84 -15.32 5.19
CA LEU A 180 3.17 -14.49 4.01
C LEU A 180 3.20 -15.39 2.76
N VAL A 181 2.42 -15.07 1.72
CA VAL A 181 2.42 -15.81 0.45
C VAL A 181 2.68 -14.88 -0.74
N THR A 182 3.43 -15.35 -1.74
CA THR A 182 3.77 -14.56 -2.92
C THR A 182 2.91 -14.91 -4.14
N SER A 183 2.59 -13.92 -4.96
CA SER A 183 1.81 -14.09 -6.17
C SER A 183 2.39 -13.28 -7.33
N LYS A 184 2.75 -13.94 -8.43
CA LYS A 184 3.26 -13.27 -9.62
C LYS A 184 2.14 -12.58 -10.39
N GLN A 185 2.09 -11.25 -10.33
CA GLN A 185 1.05 -10.47 -11.01
C GLN A 185 1.64 -9.31 -11.81
N ASP A 186 1.43 -9.35 -13.11
CA ASP A 186 1.65 -8.27 -14.04
C ASP A 186 0.33 -7.52 -14.28
N PHE A 187 0.06 -6.57 -13.37
CA PHE A 187 -1.15 -5.73 -13.38
C PHE A 187 -1.36 -4.92 -14.67
N LYS A 188 -0.35 -4.84 -15.55
CA LYS A 188 -0.49 -4.23 -16.88
C LYS A 188 -1.26 -5.11 -17.86
N LYS A 189 -1.40 -6.41 -17.59
CA LYS A 189 -2.09 -7.38 -18.44
C LYS A 189 -3.50 -7.65 -17.94
N SER A 190 -4.50 -7.35 -18.77
CA SER A 190 -5.92 -7.47 -18.43
C SER A 190 -6.36 -8.88 -17.99
N ARG A 191 -5.80 -9.94 -18.60
CA ARG A 191 -6.18 -11.35 -18.35
C ARG A 191 -5.99 -11.82 -16.89
N GLN A 192 -5.14 -11.15 -16.12
CA GLN A 192 -4.85 -11.57 -14.73
C GLN A 192 -5.91 -11.10 -13.73
N ARG A 193 -6.78 -10.15 -14.10
CA ARG A 193 -7.81 -9.63 -13.19
C ARG A 193 -8.81 -10.69 -12.74
N THR A 194 -9.30 -11.52 -13.66
CA THR A 194 -10.26 -12.60 -13.34
C THR A 194 -9.63 -13.65 -12.42
N LEU A 195 -8.36 -14.02 -12.64
CA LEU A 195 -7.67 -14.97 -11.76
C LEU A 195 -7.48 -14.43 -10.34
N LEU A 196 -7.23 -13.12 -10.21
CA LEU A 196 -7.12 -12.47 -8.91
C LEU A 196 -8.46 -12.42 -8.18
N GLN A 197 -9.52 -12.11 -8.92
CA GLN A 197 -10.91 -12.15 -8.45
C GLN A 197 -11.21 -13.50 -7.81
N ASP A 198 -11.01 -14.58 -8.56
CA ASP A 198 -11.39 -15.92 -8.14
C ASP A 198 -10.53 -16.44 -6.99
N ARG A 199 -9.23 -16.07 -6.94
CA ARG A 199 -8.29 -16.64 -5.97
C ARG A 199 -8.24 -15.88 -4.64
N PHE A 200 -8.36 -14.56 -4.66
CA PHE A 200 -8.09 -13.73 -3.47
C PHE A 200 -9.27 -12.86 -3.07
N PHE A 201 -10.07 -12.41 -4.03
CA PHE A 201 -11.21 -11.53 -3.73
C PHE A 201 -12.55 -12.28 -3.65
N SER A 202 -12.56 -13.60 -3.72
CA SER A 202 -13.77 -14.41 -3.50
C SER A 202 -13.87 -14.97 -2.07
N GLN A 203 -12.83 -14.78 -1.24
CA GLN A 203 -12.67 -15.47 0.04
C GLN A 203 -12.65 -14.48 1.21
N GLY A 204 -13.83 -14.27 1.83
CA GLY A 204 -13.95 -13.48 3.05
C GLY A 204 -13.61 -11.99 2.87
N PRO A 205 -13.49 -11.24 3.98
CA PRO A 205 -13.18 -9.82 3.94
C PRO A 205 -11.70 -9.60 3.60
N VAL A 206 -11.45 -8.60 2.75
CA VAL A 206 -10.12 -8.27 2.24
C VAL A 206 -9.72 -6.85 2.63
N ILE A 207 -8.45 -6.70 3.00
CA ILE A 207 -7.80 -5.40 3.11
C ILE A 207 -6.86 -5.24 1.92
N LEU A 208 -7.04 -4.18 1.13
CA LEU A 208 -6.24 -3.91 -0.06
C LEU A 208 -5.24 -2.78 0.22
N LEU A 209 -3.95 -3.09 0.15
CA LEU A 209 -2.85 -2.14 0.31
C LEU A 209 -2.15 -1.93 -1.03
N ALA A 210 -1.86 -0.69 -1.36
CA ALA A 210 -1.36 -0.29 -2.66
C ALA A 210 -0.31 0.81 -2.53
N VAL A 211 0.90 0.45 -2.09
CA VAL A 211 2.02 1.38 -1.91
C VAL A 211 2.98 1.26 -3.08
N HIS A 212 3.57 2.39 -3.49
CA HIS A 212 4.52 2.45 -4.61
C HIS A 212 3.93 2.05 -5.98
N LEU A 213 2.62 2.19 -6.18
CA LEU A 213 2.05 1.95 -7.51
C LEU A 213 2.44 3.05 -8.50
N CYS A 214 3.13 2.62 -9.55
CA CYS A 214 3.59 3.52 -10.61
C CYS A 214 2.51 3.78 -11.68
N GLY A 215 2.25 5.06 -11.97
CA GLY A 215 1.45 5.50 -13.11
C GLY A 215 0.07 4.85 -13.13
N THR A 216 -0.34 4.30 -14.27
CA THR A 216 -1.67 3.70 -14.45
C THR A 216 -1.96 2.48 -13.58
N LEU A 217 -1.01 1.99 -12.78
CA LEU A 217 -1.26 0.90 -11.83
C LEU A 217 -2.18 1.33 -10.67
N SER A 218 -2.12 2.58 -10.23
CA SER A 218 -3.04 3.07 -9.19
C SER A 218 -4.50 3.11 -9.68
N LEU A 219 -4.74 3.35 -10.97
CA LEU A 219 -6.08 3.18 -11.56
C LEU A 219 -6.61 1.76 -11.35
N LYS A 220 -5.72 0.76 -11.46
CA LYS A 220 -6.09 -0.66 -11.27
C LYS A 220 -6.38 -1.00 -9.82
N ALA A 221 -5.68 -0.38 -8.87
CA ALA A 221 -5.99 -0.55 -7.45
C ALA A 221 -7.38 0.00 -7.11
N VAL A 222 -7.72 1.20 -7.60
CA VAL A 222 -9.07 1.78 -7.45
C VAL A 222 -10.12 0.90 -8.15
N ASP A 223 -9.83 0.42 -9.36
CA ASP A 223 -10.72 -0.56 -10.04
C ASP A 223 -10.91 -1.81 -9.16
N PHE A 224 -9.87 -2.37 -8.54
CA PHE A 224 -10.03 -3.53 -7.66
C PHE A 224 -10.95 -3.22 -6.49
N PHE A 225 -10.74 -2.12 -5.76
CA PHE A 225 -11.63 -1.72 -4.67
C PHE A 225 -13.09 -1.57 -5.13
N ASN A 226 -13.31 -0.89 -6.26
CA ASN A 226 -14.65 -0.62 -6.78
C ASN A 226 -15.38 -1.90 -7.21
N HIS A 227 -14.69 -2.87 -7.82
CA HIS A 227 -15.31 -4.10 -8.34
C HIS A 227 -15.46 -5.21 -7.29
N ASN A 228 -14.89 -5.04 -6.10
CA ASN A 228 -14.83 -6.09 -5.07
C ASN A 228 -15.46 -5.58 -3.77
N THR A 229 -16.73 -5.93 -3.56
CA THR A 229 -17.48 -5.51 -2.37
C THR A 229 -16.96 -6.12 -1.07
N ASN A 230 -16.22 -7.22 -1.15
CA ASN A 230 -15.58 -7.83 0.01
C ASN A 230 -14.25 -7.14 0.41
N ILE A 231 -13.75 -6.18 -0.37
CA ILE A 231 -12.64 -5.33 0.06
C ILE A 231 -13.20 -4.29 1.03
N VAL A 232 -13.02 -4.55 2.33
CA VAL A 232 -13.60 -3.73 3.40
C VAL A 232 -12.78 -2.48 3.68
N PHE A 233 -11.45 -2.53 3.46
CA PHE A 233 -10.54 -1.41 3.68
C PHE A 233 -9.54 -1.32 2.53
N PHE A 234 -9.25 -0.11 2.09
CA PHE A 234 -8.35 0.21 0.99
C PHE A 234 -7.45 1.37 1.38
N ALA A 235 -6.15 1.18 1.17
CA ALA A 235 -5.16 2.23 1.36
C ALA A 235 -4.24 2.29 0.13
N LEU A 236 -4.13 3.47 -0.46
CA LEU A 236 -3.36 3.72 -1.68
C LEU A 236 -2.41 4.89 -1.46
N LYS A 237 -1.14 4.66 -1.79
CA LYS A 237 -0.13 5.71 -1.97
C LYS A 237 0.44 5.61 -3.38
N PRO A 238 -0.02 6.43 -4.35
CA PRO A 238 0.60 6.47 -5.66
C PRO A 238 2.05 6.96 -5.52
N CYS A 239 2.95 6.55 -6.42
CA CYS A 239 4.35 7.01 -6.35
C CYS A 239 4.88 7.61 -7.66
N CYS A 240 4.24 7.33 -8.80
CA CYS A 240 4.66 7.89 -10.08
C CYS A 240 3.46 8.41 -10.85
N LEU A 241 3.66 9.52 -11.54
CA LEU A 241 2.72 10.01 -12.55
C LEU A 241 2.65 9.04 -13.74
N PRO A 242 1.49 8.95 -14.42
CA PRO A 242 1.41 8.26 -15.70
C PRO A 242 2.39 8.85 -16.72
N GLY A 243 2.93 8.00 -17.59
CA GLY A 243 3.90 8.46 -18.59
C GLY A 243 3.25 9.29 -19.69
N ILE A 244 3.96 10.32 -20.18
CA ILE A 244 3.49 11.23 -21.24
C ILE A 244 2.93 10.57 -22.51
N ILE A 245 3.25 9.29 -22.76
CA ILE A 245 2.77 8.55 -23.92
C ILE A 245 1.24 8.48 -23.96
N HIS A 246 0.58 8.41 -22.80
CA HIS A 246 -0.88 8.38 -22.71
C HIS A 246 -1.50 9.71 -23.14
N ALA A 247 -0.92 10.84 -22.71
CA ALA A 247 -1.31 12.17 -23.17
C ALA A 247 -1.12 12.36 -24.68
N LYS A 248 0.01 11.90 -25.23
CA LYS A 248 0.27 11.97 -26.68
C LYS A 248 -0.73 11.18 -27.51
N ARG A 249 -1.26 10.09 -26.95
CA ARG A 249 -2.31 9.27 -27.55
C ARG A 249 -3.71 9.82 -27.32
N LYS A 250 -3.85 10.95 -26.60
CA LYS A 250 -5.12 11.56 -26.21
C LYS A 250 -6.03 10.55 -25.49
N GLU A 251 -5.43 9.72 -24.64
CA GLU A 251 -6.17 8.75 -23.84
C GLU A 251 -7.03 9.47 -22.80
N VAL A 252 -8.21 8.92 -22.54
CA VAL A 252 -9.07 9.31 -21.41
C VAL A 252 -9.04 8.17 -20.40
N PHE A 253 -8.63 8.47 -19.18
CA PHE A 253 -8.69 7.51 -18.09
C PHE A 253 -10.12 7.46 -17.54
N GLN A 254 -10.59 6.26 -17.23
CA GLN A 254 -11.96 6.01 -16.82
C GLN A 254 -11.98 4.99 -15.68
N PHE A 255 -12.74 5.29 -14.63
CA PHE A 255 -13.10 4.32 -13.60
C PHE A 255 -14.46 3.73 -13.94
N ARG A 256 -14.48 2.42 -14.15
CA ARG A 256 -15.70 1.69 -14.51
C ARG A 256 -16.24 1.02 -13.26
N HIS A 257 -17.56 0.96 -13.18
CA HIS A 257 -18.24 0.14 -12.20
C HIS A 257 -19.08 -0.87 -12.95
N THR A 258 -18.89 -2.15 -12.64
CA THR A 258 -19.86 -3.16 -13.00
C THR A 258 -20.98 -3.06 -11.98
N CYS A 259 -22.08 -2.38 -12.32
CA CYS A 259 -23.32 -2.59 -11.60
C CYS A 259 -23.65 -4.08 -11.79
N THR A 260 -23.46 -4.88 -10.73
CA THR A 260 -23.89 -6.28 -10.71
C THR A 260 -25.39 -6.27 -10.83
N LYS A 261 -25.87 -6.46 -12.05
CA LYS A 261 -27.27 -6.74 -12.30
C LYS A 261 -27.50 -8.16 -11.82
N ASP A 262 -27.89 -8.30 -10.56
CA ASP A 262 -28.21 -9.59 -9.95
C ASP A 262 -29.43 -10.28 -10.60
N ASN A 263 -30.03 -9.72 -11.66
CA ASN A 263 -31.07 -10.38 -12.47
C ASN A 263 -31.10 -9.86 -13.93
N ALA A 264 -29.97 -9.84 -14.66
CA ALA A 264 -29.96 -9.52 -16.08
C ALA A 264 -30.36 -10.73 -16.94
N THR A 265 -31.66 -10.89 -17.20
CA THR A 265 -32.12 -11.71 -18.34
C THR A 265 -32.21 -10.94 -19.66
N ASP A 266 -32.11 -9.60 -19.70
CA ASP A 266 -32.17 -8.92 -21.02
C ASP A 266 -31.66 -7.46 -21.11
N SER A 267 -31.00 -6.95 -20.07
CA SER A 267 -30.80 -5.50 -20.00
C SER A 267 -29.50 -5.03 -20.68
N THR A 268 -29.65 -4.48 -21.89
CA THR A 268 -28.66 -3.80 -22.74
C THR A 268 -28.06 -2.51 -22.15
N GLU A 269 -28.29 -2.17 -20.88
CA GLU A 269 -27.81 -0.88 -20.38
C GLU A 269 -26.27 -0.80 -20.30
N PRO A 270 -25.68 0.31 -20.77
CA PRO A 270 -24.24 0.51 -20.79
C PRO A 270 -23.65 0.58 -19.37
N LEU A 271 -22.43 0.06 -19.23
CA LEU A 271 -21.57 0.26 -18.07
C LEU A 271 -21.49 1.76 -17.74
N ARG A 272 -21.91 2.16 -16.53
CA ARG A 272 -21.80 3.55 -16.08
C ARG A 272 -20.34 3.88 -15.70
N CYS A 273 -19.84 4.99 -16.24
CA CYS A 273 -18.55 5.57 -15.88
C CYS A 273 -18.77 6.50 -14.68
N TYR A 274 -18.05 6.29 -13.58
CA TYR A 274 -18.18 7.13 -12.38
C TYR A 274 -17.40 8.42 -12.51
N HIS A 275 -16.17 8.30 -12.99
CA HIS A 275 -15.25 9.41 -13.14
C HIS A 275 -14.33 9.17 -14.34
N SER A 276 -14.05 10.25 -15.07
CA SER A 276 -13.14 10.20 -16.21
C SER A 276 -12.44 11.53 -16.41
N PHE A 277 -11.22 11.48 -16.92
CA PHE A 277 -10.38 12.66 -17.13
C PHE A 277 -9.35 12.38 -18.22
N GLU A 278 -8.93 13.43 -18.90
CA GLU A 278 -7.94 13.34 -19.96
C GLU A 278 -6.56 13.01 -19.38
N ALA A 279 -5.83 12.06 -19.98
CA ALA A 279 -4.49 11.71 -19.52
C ALA A 279 -3.53 12.91 -19.54
N ALA A 280 -3.77 13.91 -20.41
CA ALA A 280 -2.96 15.11 -20.54
C ALA A 280 -2.89 15.96 -19.27
N THR A 281 -3.89 15.87 -18.36
CA THR A 281 -3.92 16.67 -17.13
C THR A 281 -2.98 16.16 -16.04
N VAL A 282 -2.54 14.89 -16.14
CA VAL A 282 -1.76 14.21 -15.09
C VAL A 282 -0.46 13.59 -15.59
N CYS A 283 -0.30 13.39 -16.90
CA CYS A 283 0.88 12.73 -17.44
C CYS A 283 2.09 13.66 -17.48
N MET A 284 3.24 13.13 -17.09
CA MET A 284 4.50 13.88 -17.09
C MET A 284 5.63 13.07 -17.73
N HIS A 285 6.65 13.78 -18.22
CA HIS A 285 7.96 13.20 -18.46
C HIS A 285 8.68 12.95 -17.14
N GLY A 286 9.29 11.79 -16.97
CA GLY A 286 10.20 11.57 -15.87
C GLY A 286 10.40 10.11 -15.56
N LYS A 287 11.57 9.79 -15.00
CA LYS A 287 11.81 8.47 -14.43
C LYS A 287 12.88 8.54 -13.37
N TRP A 288 12.75 7.68 -12.38
CA TRP A 288 13.86 7.34 -11.50
C TRP A 288 14.86 6.49 -12.26
N ASN A 289 16.14 6.85 -12.18
CA ASN A 289 17.24 6.05 -12.69
C ASN A 289 18.35 6.02 -11.65
N LYS A 290 18.62 4.85 -11.07
CA LYS A 290 19.61 4.66 -9.99
C LYS A 290 19.37 5.64 -8.82
N ASN A 291 18.13 5.72 -8.34
CA ASN A 291 17.71 6.65 -7.27
C ASN A 291 17.89 8.14 -7.57
N VAL A 292 18.17 8.51 -8.82
CA VAL A 292 18.20 9.90 -9.28
C VAL A 292 16.98 10.16 -10.13
N TRP A 293 16.20 11.17 -9.75
CA TRP A 293 15.08 11.64 -10.55
C TRP A 293 15.61 12.32 -11.82
N LYS A 294 15.12 11.86 -12.98
CA LYS A 294 15.38 12.48 -14.28
C LYS A 294 14.05 12.95 -14.86
N GLY A 295 13.71 14.21 -14.65
CA GLY A 295 12.46 14.81 -15.12
C GLY A 295 12.36 16.28 -14.69
N PRO A 296 11.17 16.88 -14.82
CA PRO A 296 10.86 18.22 -14.33
C PRO A 296 11.17 18.37 -12.83
N HIS A 297 11.35 19.62 -12.41
CA HIS A 297 11.60 19.96 -11.02
C HIS A 297 10.42 19.55 -10.12
N ARG A 298 10.68 19.31 -8.82
CA ARG A 298 9.66 18.89 -7.85
C ARG A 298 8.45 19.82 -7.84
N SER A 299 8.67 21.12 -7.81
CA SER A 299 7.60 22.13 -7.83
C SER A 299 6.67 21.99 -9.04
N THR A 300 7.18 21.58 -10.20
CA THR A 300 6.36 21.28 -11.38
C THR A 300 5.59 19.97 -11.23
N LEU A 301 6.17 18.99 -10.55
CA LEU A 301 5.53 17.68 -10.32
C LEU A 301 4.38 17.76 -9.32
N THR A 302 4.49 18.64 -8.32
CA THR A 302 3.50 18.79 -7.24
C THR A 302 2.08 18.94 -7.79
N ALA A 303 1.81 19.96 -8.59
CA ALA A 303 0.46 20.20 -9.12
C ALA A 303 -0.11 19.03 -9.95
N TYR A 304 0.74 18.36 -10.73
CA TYR A 304 0.32 17.19 -11.52
C TYR A 304 0.02 15.99 -10.64
N PHE A 305 0.74 15.85 -9.53
CA PHE A 305 0.56 14.75 -8.60
C PHE A 305 -0.64 14.94 -7.69
N GLU A 306 -0.89 16.16 -7.23
CA GLU A 306 -2.14 16.56 -6.57
C GLU A 306 -3.32 16.29 -7.49
N THR A 307 -3.28 16.81 -8.73
CA THR A 307 -4.32 16.52 -9.74
C THR A 307 -4.48 15.01 -9.98
N TRP A 308 -3.38 14.24 -9.97
CA TRP A 308 -3.45 12.79 -10.11
C TRP A 308 -4.13 12.11 -8.91
N ALA A 309 -3.77 12.50 -7.70
CA ALA A 309 -4.36 11.99 -6.47
C ALA A 309 -5.85 12.35 -6.38
N ASP A 310 -6.23 13.58 -6.71
CA ASP A 310 -7.63 14.03 -6.75
C ASP A 310 -8.47 13.18 -7.70
N ASN A 311 -7.94 12.92 -8.92
CA ASN A 311 -8.62 12.07 -9.88
C ASN A 311 -8.74 10.61 -9.41
N LEU A 312 -7.73 10.07 -8.73
CA LEU A 312 -7.82 8.75 -8.11
C LEU A 312 -8.86 8.73 -6.98
N TYR A 313 -8.88 9.75 -6.13
CA TYR A 313 -9.82 9.91 -5.04
C TYR A 313 -11.25 10.00 -5.54
N LEU A 314 -11.53 10.84 -6.55
CA LEU A 314 -12.83 10.93 -7.22
C LEU A 314 -13.24 9.60 -7.87
N GLY A 315 -12.26 8.81 -8.34
CA GLY A 315 -12.48 7.48 -8.90
C GLY A 315 -12.92 6.42 -7.90
N ILE A 316 -12.69 6.60 -6.59
CA ILE A 316 -13.15 5.67 -5.55
C ILE A 316 -14.67 5.81 -5.39
N ALA A 317 -15.40 4.72 -5.60
CA ALA A 317 -16.85 4.68 -5.51
C ALA A 317 -17.32 4.77 -4.04
N THR A 318 -18.22 5.71 -3.73
CA THR A 318 -18.74 5.96 -2.37
C THR A 318 -20.22 5.60 -2.17
N GLU A 319 -20.94 5.29 -3.25
CA GLU A 319 -22.41 5.15 -3.31
C GLU A 319 -23.18 6.40 -2.91
N GLN A 320 -23.45 7.24 -3.91
CA GLN A 320 -24.70 7.97 -4.07
C GLN A 320 -24.85 8.19 -5.56
N HIS A 321 -25.71 7.40 -6.20
CA HIS A 321 -26.47 7.97 -7.30
C HIS A 321 -27.89 7.59 -7.02
N ASP A 322 -28.64 8.60 -6.62
CA ASP A 322 -30.05 8.56 -6.37
C ASP A 322 -30.72 7.61 -7.36
N THR A 323 -31.45 6.63 -6.85
CA THR A 323 -32.69 6.28 -7.50
C THR A 323 -33.49 7.57 -7.53
N ASP A 324 -33.32 8.38 -8.57
CA ASP A 324 -34.35 9.33 -8.95
C ASP A 324 -35.63 8.50 -8.95
N THR A 325 -36.46 8.77 -7.94
CA THR A 325 -37.77 8.19 -7.73
C THR A 325 -38.60 8.50 -8.96
N ILE A 326 -38.50 7.63 -9.97
CA ILE A 326 -39.54 7.51 -10.98
C ILE A 326 -40.70 6.87 -10.21
N ASP A 327 -41.55 7.74 -9.65
CA ASP A 327 -42.88 7.39 -9.15
C ASP A 327 -43.60 6.60 -10.25
N THR A 328 -43.58 5.28 -10.13
CA THR A 328 -44.43 4.40 -10.93
C THR A 328 -45.45 3.76 -10.00
N PRO A 329 -46.67 4.31 -9.94
CA PRO A 329 -47.76 3.63 -9.27
C PRO A 329 -48.27 2.53 -10.19
N ASN A 330 -48.06 1.25 -9.84
CA ASN A 330 -49.10 0.20 -9.89
C ASN A 330 -48.58 -1.23 -9.69
N GLN A 331 -49.20 -1.90 -8.69
CA GLN A 331 -49.75 -3.27 -8.70
C GLN A 331 -48.90 -4.45 -9.25
N ARG A 332 -48.77 -5.53 -8.46
CA ARG A 332 -49.72 -6.66 -8.35
C ARG A 332 -49.21 -7.73 -7.37
N LYS A 333 -50.18 -8.39 -6.72
CA LYS A 333 -50.04 -9.60 -5.90
C LYS A 333 -49.86 -10.85 -6.80
N ASP A 334 -49.11 -11.85 -6.35
CA ASP A 334 -49.63 -13.17 -5.94
C ASP A 334 -48.57 -14.31 -5.93
N THR A 335 -48.61 -15.06 -4.82
CA THR A 335 -48.42 -16.52 -4.57
C THR A 335 -47.11 -17.30 -4.77
N ASP A 336 -46.58 -17.73 -3.61
CA ASP A 336 -46.00 -19.02 -3.15
C ASP A 336 -45.69 -20.16 -4.14
N ASP A 337 -44.44 -20.70 -4.07
CA ASP A 337 -44.14 -22.05 -3.52
C ASP A 337 -42.65 -22.48 -3.70
N ASN A 338 -42.04 -23.01 -2.60
CA ASN A 338 -40.97 -24.04 -2.52
C ASN A 338 -39.43 -23.68 -2.57
N PRO A 339 -38.47 -24.57 -2.14
CA PRO A 339 -37.99 -24.83 -0.75
C PRO A 339 -36.41 -24.78 -0.60
N PRO A 340 -35.66 -25.54 0.26
CA PRO A 340 -34.72 -24.94 1.23
C PRO A 340 -33.19 -25.14 0.97
N ASN A 341 -32.44 -24.18 1.52
CA ASN A 341 -31.07 -24.22 2.07
C ASN A 341 -29.87 -24.70 1.22
N LYS A 342 -29.31 -23.75 0.48
CA LYS A 342 -27.84 -23.51 0.49
C LYS A 342 -27.57 -22.31 1.41
N PRO A 343 -26.41 -22.20 2.09
CA PRO A 343 -26.02 -20.98 2.79
C PRO A 343 -25.97 -19.84 1.76
N LYS A 344 -27.05 -19.07 1.69
CA LYS A 344 -27.13 -17.85 0.91
C LYS A 344 -26.32 -16.83 1.68
N TYR A 345 -25.06 -16.61 1.28
CA TYR A 345 -24.42 -15.34 1.54
C TYR A 345 -25.29 -14.28 0.87
N ARG A 346 -26.15 -13.64 1.66
CA ARG A 346 -26.99 -12.53 1.22
C ARG A 346 -26.03 -11.40 0.85
N THR A 347 -25.81 -11.19 -0.44
CA THR A 347 -25.13 -10.02 -0.96
C THR A 347 -25.92 -8.81 -0.50
N GLN A 348 -25.44 -8.14 0.55
CA GLN A 348 -26.03 -6.88 1.00
C GLN A 348 -25.90 -5.89 -0.16
N THR A 349 -27.05 -5.43 -0.63
CA THR A 349 -27.17 -4.43 -1.69
C THR A 349 -26.57 -3.12 -1.20
N GLY A 350 -25.41 -2.78 -1.77
CA GLY A 350 -24.74 -1.49 -1.66
C GLY A 350 -24.15 -1.17 -0.28
N THR A 351 -22.85 -1.42 -0.10
CA THR A 351 -22.13 -0.91 1.07
C THR A 351 -21.48 0.41 0.67
N MET A 352 -22.02 1.54 1.16
CA MET A 352 -21.40 2.85 1.02
C MET A 352 -19.94 2.79 1.49
N ALA A 353 -19.05 3.44 0.73
CA ALA A 353 -17.66 3.58 1.14
C ALA A 353 -17.41 4.99 1.66
N HIS A 354 -16.88 5.08 2.87
CA HIS A 354 -16.28 6.30 3.38
C HIS A 354 -14.86 6.40 2.83
N LYS A 355 -14.42 7.60 2.42
CA LYS A 355 -13.07 7.81 1.87
C LYS A 355 -12.46 9.12 2.35
N LEU A 356 -11.14 9.15 2.41
CA LEU A 356 -10.34 10.32 2.77
C LEU A 356 -9.13 10.41 1.84
N GLN A 357 -8.79 11.63 1.45
CA GLN A 357 -7.49 11.96 0.85
C GLN A 357 -6.71 12.77 1.87
N LYS A 358 -5.45 12.40 2.07
CA LYS A 358 -4.57 13.00 3.07
C LYS A 358 -3.18 13.25 2.49
N THR A 359 -2.65 14.44 2.73
CA THR A 359 -1.28 14.80 2.35
C THR A 359 -0.36 14.70 3.57
N VAL A 360 0.56 13.74 3.56
CA VAL A 360 1.58 13.58 4.61
C VAL A 360 2.96 13.75 4.00
N ALA A 361 3.75 14.68 4.55
CA ALA A 361 5.08 15.03 4.04
C ALA A 361 6.15 13.96 4.36
N VAL A 362 6.02 12.76 3.77
CA VAL A 362 6.96 11.64 3.96
C VAL A 362 8.19 11.71 3.05
N GLN A 363 8.09 12.41 1.92
CA GLN A 363 9.21 12.63 1.02
C GLN A 363 9.44 14.14 0.85
N THR A 364 10.55 14.64 1.39
CA THR A 364 10.95 16.06 1.33
C THR A 364 11.87 16.36 0.13
N GLU A 365 12.58 15.36 -0.38
CA GLU A 365 13.55 15.50 -1.48
C GLU A 365 13.20 14.67 -2.71
N GLY A 366 13.59 15.14 -3.91
CA GLY A 366 13.34 14.45 -5.17
C GLY A 366 11.89 14.57 -5.66
N GLY A 367 11.30 13.49 -6.17
CA GLY A 367 9.92 13.47 -6.67
C GLY A 367 8.85 13.69 -5.58
N TYR A 368 7.65 14.11 -5.96
CA TYR A 368 6.53 14.34 -5.03
C TYR A 368 5.72 13.05 -4.82
N GLN A 369 5.59 12.57 -3.57
CA GLN A 369 4.91 11.32 -3.21
C GLN A 369 4.27 11.40 -1.80
N ASN A 370 3.48 12.44 -1.56
CA ASN A 370 2.95 12.75 -0.23
C ASN A 370 1.43 12.49 -0.09
N GLU A 371 0.77 12.02 -1.15
CA GLU A 371 -0.68 11.79 -1.16
C GLU A 371 -1.03 10.36 -0.75
N PHE A 372 -1.99 10.24 0.17
CA PHE A 372 -2.52 8.99 0.68
C PHE A 372 -4.04 8.99 0.53
N LEU A 373 -4.58 7.92 -0.05
CA LEU A 373 -6.01 7.75 -0.23
C LEU A 373 -6.46 6.55 0.61
N PHE A 374 -7.49 6.75 1.41
CA PHE A 374 -8.10 5.72 2.25
C PHE A 374 -9.56 5.55 1.86
N ALA A 375 -10.06 4.31 1.89
CA ALA A 375 -11.47 4.02 1.76
C ALA A 375 -11.86 2.82 2.63
N GLN A 376 -13.05 2.85 3.21
CA GLN A 376 -13.62 1.73 3.97
C GLN A 376 -15.10 1.57 3.62
N ARG A 377 -15.51 0.34 3.36
CA ARG A 377 -16.94 0.00 3.19
C ARG A 377 -17.62 -0.15 4.55
N CYS A 378 -18.88 0.23 4.64
CA CYS A 378 -19.66 0.10 5.88
C CYS A 378 -19.78 -1.36 6.37
N PRO A 379 -19.79 -1.59 7.69
CA PRO A 379 -19.64 -0.57 8.75
C PRO A 379 -18.22 0.00 8.80
N VAL A 380 -18.12 1.32 8.92
CA VAL A 380 -16.84 2.01 9.08
C VAL A 380 -16.32 1.82 10.51
N THR A 381 -15.00 1.91 10.69
CA THR A 381 -14.34 1.86 12.00
C THR A 381 -14.06 3.30 12.43
N PRO A 382 -14.88 3.92 13.32
CA PRO A 382 -14.84 5.36 13.55
C PRO A 382 -13.46 5.89 13.96
N SER A 383 -12.78 5.17 14.84
CA SER A 383 -11.43 5.47 15.32
C SER A 383 -10.38 5.58 14.22
N VAL A 384 -10.49 4.82 13.13
CA VAL A 384 -9.58 4.96 11.97
C VAL A 384 -9.74 6.35 11.37
N TRP A 385 -11.00 6.78 11.19
CA TRP A 385 -11.33 8.05 10.55
C TRP A 385 -11.08 9.25 11.46
N GLU A 386 -11.43 9.13 12.74
CA GLU A 386 -11.12 10.14 13.76
C GLU A 386 -9.61 10.38 13.84
N GLN A 387 -8.81 9.32 13.91
CA GLN A 387 -7.36 9.48 13.97
C GLN A 387 -6.79 10.09 12.70
N LEU A 388 -7.27 9.67 11.52
CA LEU A 388 -6.79 10.23 10.26
C LEU A 388 -7.13 11.73 10.13
N LEU A 389 -8.30 12.16 10.61
CA LEU A 389 -8.76 13.56 10.58
C LEU A 389 -8.08 14.44 11.64
N LEU A 390 -7.92 13.96 12.88
CA LEU A 390 -7.28 14.72 13.97
C LEU A 390 -5.87 15.17 13.62
N GLN A 391 -5.13 14.29 12.94
CA GLN A 391 -3.79 14.58 12.47
C GLN A 391 -3.74 15.72 11.42
N ASP A 392 -4.80 15.92 10.63
CA ASP A 392 -4.85 17.01 9.63
C ASP A 392 -5.09 18.37 10.29
N GLU A 393 -5.91 18.41 11.35
CA GLU A 393 -6.14 19.64 12.12
C GLU A 393 -4.88 20.10 12.87
N GLU A 394 -4.12 19.16 13.46
CA GLU A 394 -2.89 19.48 14.18
C GLU A 394 -1.80 19.98 13.22
N ALA A 395 -1.65 19.34 12.05
CA ALA A 395 -0.75 19.80 11.01
C ALA A 395 -1.07 21.23 10.53
N SER A 396 -2.37 21.53 10.35
CA SER A 396 -2.84 22.86 9.94
C SER A 396 -2.60 23.95 11.00
N ARG A 397 -2.66 23.59 12.29
CA ARG A 397 -2.35 24.53 13.38
C ARG A 397 -0.85 24.84 13.45
N LEU A 398 0.01 23.84 13.26
CA LEU A 398 1.46 24.01 13.29
C LEU A 398 2.00 24.81 12.11
N SER A 399 1.37 24.75 10.92
CA SER A 399 1.79 25.56 9.78
C SER A 399 1.56 27.06 10.00
N ILE A 400 0.45 27.44 10.64
CA ILE A 400 0.12 28.84 10.94
C ILE A 400 1.15 29.46 11.89
N VAL A 401 1.56 28.71 12.94
CA VAL A 401 2.55 29.21 13.92
C VAL A 401 3.92 29.47 13.28
N ASN A 402 4.35 28.64 12.32
CA ASN A 402 5.64 28.80 11.66
C ASN A 402 5.67 30.01 10.70
N GLU A 403 4.55 30.31 10.01
CA GLU A 403 4.45 31.49 9.14
C GLU A 403 4.55 32.80 9.96
N ASP A 404 3.88 32.86 11.12
CA ASP A 404 3.95 34.01 12.02
C ASP A 404 5.39 34.23 12.58
N GLU A 405 6.09 33.15 12.93
CA GLU A 405 7.48 33.24 13.39
C GLU A 405 8.46 33.65 12.29
N GLU A 406 8.23 33.25 11.05
CA GLU A 406 9.07 33.62 9.91
C GLU A 406 8.82 35.09 9.52
N GLU A 407 7.55 35.54 9.52
CA GLU A 407 7.21 36.95 9.30
C GLU A 407 7.77 37.85 10.40
N ALA A 408 7.77 37.38 11.66
CA ALA A 408 8.37 38.09 12.79
C ALA A 408 9.90 38.18 12.74
N LYS A 409 10.59 37.26 12.04
CA LYS A 409 12.05 37.33 11.82
C LYS A 409 12.43 38.27 10.67
N ILE A 410 11.49 38.58 9.77
CA ILE A 410 11.69 39.47 8.62
C ILE A 410 11.43 40.94 8.99
N LYS A 411 10.57 41.18 9.99
CA LYS A 411 10.31 42.51 10.57
C LYS A 411 11.38 42.86 11.61
#